data_AF-A0A7X7MMF9-F1
#
_entry.id   AF-A0A7X7MMF9-F1
#
_cell.length_a   1.000
_cell.length_b   1.000
_cell.length_c   1.000
_cell.angle_alpha   90.00
_cell.angle_beta   90.00
_cell.angle_gamma   90.00
#
_symmetry.space_group_name_H-M   'P 1'
#
loop_
_entity.id
_entity.type
_entity.pdbx_description
1 polymer ?
#
loop_
_entity_poly.entity_id
_entity_poly.type
_entity_poly.pdbx_seq_one_letter_code
_entity_poly.pdbx_strand_id
1 'polypeptide(L)'
;MAAPLARPYVPEWLKISVSTVPDAGRSVVAARIESADRTAVRAEPAPTDPVPVGQALPATQETQLEEMPPALHGIYLAQRGEKPGWGVTHQRTVYYTLDGTRAGHVEGGALLDFHGTRTSSKGGMIECILQEENIPATPMLVSTSDVYLFTGDYRKLSPRQRQDLKAYYALCGKIAARKKELLQLAADKNPFFAEYQAAYKTLMAHIEKAKELSLKRDKASELEKMRIEDSLRQMKMTEAQFRKAYDAIHLKFRTWKEQHANEIAKPENDAQVQQWTRQRLALIPRVPGLAY
;
A
#
# COMPACT_ATOMS: atom_id res chain seq x y z
N MET A 1 25.53 36.08 -3.07
CA MET A 1 24.24 35.42 -3.37
C MET A 1 24.41 33.93 -3.13
N ALA A 2 23.75 33.38 -2.11
CA ALA A 2 23.90 31.98 -1.71
C ALA A 2 22.89 31.10 -2.46
N ALA A 3 23.37 30.09 -3.18
CA ALA A 3 22.53 29.10 -3.85
C ALA A 3 21.78 28.24 -2.80
N PRO A 4 20.50 27.92 -3.00
CA PRO A 4 19.73 27.12 -2.06
C PRO A 4 20.30 25.70 -1.99
N LEU A 5 20.66 25.27 -0.78
CA LEU A 5 21.15 23.93 -0.47
C LEU A 5 20.13 22.88 -0.96
N ALA A 6 20.52 22.10 -1.98
CA ALA A 6 19.72 21.00 -2.51
C ALA A 6 19.45 19.97 -1.39
N ARG A 7 18.17 19.66 -1.16
CA ARG A 7 17.75 18.65 -0.19
C ARG A 7 18.33 17.28 -0.58
N PRO A 8 18.84 16.48 0.37
CA PRO A 8 19.32 15.13 0.06
C PRO A 8 18.17 14.27 -0.49
N TYR A 9 18.41 13.61 -1.61
CA TYR A 9 17.50 12.64 -2.21
C TYR A 9 17.34 11.44 -1.27
N VAL A 10 16.15 11.30 -0.69
CA VAL A 10 15.73 10.10 0.06
C VAL A 10 14.93 9.22 -0.91
N PRO A 11 15.41 8.00 -1.24
CA PRO A 11 14.65 7.04 -2.03
C PRO A 11 13.26 6.81 -1.41
N GLU A 12 12.21 6.77 -2.23
CA GLU A 12 10.80 6.63 -1.82
C GLU A 12 10.56 5.52 -0.78
N TRP A 13 11.27 4.39 -0.88
CA TRP A 13 11.15 3.25 0.04
C TRP A 13 11.74 3.49 1.44
N LEU A 14 12.40 4.63 1.68
CA LEU A 14 12.94 5.07 2.98
C LEU A 14 12.15 6.24 3.59
N LYS A 15 11.10 6.74 2.92
CA LYS A 15 10.23 7.77 3.48
C LYS A 15 9.25 7.10 4.45
N ILE A 16 9.50 7.26 5.75
CA ILE A 16 8.46 7.04 6.76
C ILE A 16 7.42 8.15 6.53
N SER A 17 6.22 7.76 6.13
CA SER A 17 5.10 8.67 5.88
C SER A 17 4.73 9.42 7.14
N VAL A 18 5.34 10.60 7.35
CA VAL A 18 4.81 11.60 8.29
C VAL A 18 3.87 12.47 7.46
N SER A 19 2.60 12.08 7.38
CA SER A 19 1.56 12.88 6.76
C SER A 19 1.38 14.18 7.55
N THR A 20 2.00 15.25 7.07
CA THR A 20 1.60 16.62 7.38
C THR A 20 1.11 17.22 6.08
N VAL A 21 -0.21 17.39 5.95
CA VAL A 21 -0.82 18.19 4.89
C VAL A 21 -1.79 19.16 5.57
N PRO A 22 -1.76 20.46 5.19
CA PRO A 22 -2.54 21.50 5.82
C PRO A 22 -3.98 21.52 5.29
N ASP A 23 -4.82 22.16 6.09
CA ASP A 23 -6.24 22.45 5.90
C ASP A 23 -6.51 23.28 4.64
N ALA A 24 -7.49 22.84 3.84
CA ALA A 24 -8.16 23.67 2.82
C ALA A 24 -9.47 23.00 2.41
N GLY A 25 -10.57 23.47 2.99
CA GLY A 25 -11.92 23.12 2.58
C GLY A 25 -12.29 23.66 1.18
N ARG A 26 -13.14 22.91 0.48
CA ARG A 26 -14.26 23.46 -0.30
C ARG A 26 -15.21 22.36 -0.77
N SER A 27 -16.48 22.58 -0.42
CA SER A 27 -17.70 21.86 -0.81
C SER A 27 -18.09 22.17 -2.26
N VAL A 28 -18.56 21.17 -3.03
CA VAL A 28 -19.52 21.37 -4.14
C VAL A 28 -20.47 20.17 -4.30
N VAL A 29 -21.69 20.36 -3.80
CA VAL A 29 -23.03 20.16 -4.39
C VAL A 29 -23.29 19.01 -5.39
N ALA A 30 -24.30 18.21 -5.02
CA ALA A 30 -24.98 17.15 -5.76
C ALA A 30 -25.77 17.62 -6.99
N ALA A 31 -25.87 16.76 -8.02
CA ALA A 31 -26.81 16.92 -9.13
C ALA A 31 -27.79 15.74 -9.19
N ARG A 32 -29.07 16.10 -9.24
CA ARG A 32 -30.31 15.31 -9.23
C ARG A 32 -30.56 14.63 -10.58
N ILE A 33 -31.24 13.48 -10.51
CA ILE A 33 -31.90 12.77 -11.61
C ILE A 33 -33.25 13.44 -11.91
N GLU A 34 -33.61 13.55 -13.19
CA GLU A 34 -35.00 13.64 -13.65
C GLU A 34 -35.18 12.84 -14.95
N SER A 35 -36.26 12.06 -15.00
CA SER A 35 -36.70 11.18 -16.07
C SER A 35 -38.03 11.70 -16.64
N ALA A 36 -38.26 11.60 -17.95
CA ALA A 36 -39.54 11.56 -18.70
C ALA A 36 -39.27 11.98 -20.17
N ASP A 37 -39.93 11.56 -21.25
CA ASP A 37 -41.09 10.69 -21.48
C ASP A 37 -41.09 10.20 -22.95
N ARG A 38 -42.00 9.26 -23.23
CA ARG A 38 -42.30 8.54 -24.47
C ARG A 38 -42.63 9.38 -25.71
N THR A 39 -42.41 8.78 -26.90
CA THR A 39 -43.41 8.82 -27.98
C THR A 39 -43.35 7.58 -28.85
N ALA A 40 -44.52 7.11 -29.28
CA ALA A 40 -44.80 5.86 -29.96
C ALA A 40 -44.96 6.05 -31.47
N VAL A 41 -44.65 5.02 -32.28
CA VAL A 41 -45.30 4.78 -33.58
C VAL A 41 -45.44 3.27 -33.81
N ARG A 42 -46.66 2.87 -34.21
CA ARG A 42 -47.14 1.53 -34.54
C ARG A 42 -47.42 1.46 -36.05
N ALA A 43 -47.09 0.36 -36.71
CA ALA A 43 -47.72 -0.10 -37.96
C ALA A 43 -47.48 -1.62 -38.17
N GLU A 44 -48.54 -2.35 -38.54
CA GLU A 44 -48.67 -3.78 -38.92
C GLU A 44 -49.52 -3.85 -40.24
N PRO A 45 -49.83 -5.01 -40.92
CA PRO A 45 -49.41 -6.44 -40.79
C PRO A 45 -49.17 -7.27 -42.13
N ALA A 46 -48.61 -8.51 -41.97
CA ALA A 46 -48.87 -9.86 -42.61
C ALA A 46 -48.77 -10.14 -44.15
N PRO A 47 -48.66 -11.43 -44.68
CA PRO A 47 -48.91 -12.76 -44.04
C PRO A 47 -47.99 -14.02 -44.42
N THR A 48 -48.08 -15.08 -43.56
CA THR A 48 -48.02 -16.59 -43.71
C THR A 48 -47.23 -17.29 -44.85
N ASP A 49 -46.49 -18.42 -44.76
CA ASP A 49 -46.40 -19.68 -43.95
C ASP A 49 -45.11 -20.47 -44.42
N PRO A 50 -44.75 -21.73 -44.00
CA PRO A 50 -44.75 -22.42 -42.71
C PRO A 50 -43.35 -23.03 -42.33
N VAL A 51 -43.30 -23.65 -41.15
CA VAL A 51 -42.17 -24.25 -40.39
C VAL A 51 -41.40 -25.38 -41.14
N PRO A 52 -40.10 -25.58 -40.85
CA PRO A 52 -39.70 -26.89 -40.34
C PRO A 52 -38.82 -26.84 -39.07
N VAL A 53 -39.12 -27.84 -38.26
CA VAL A 53 -38.54 -28.31 -37.00
C VAL A 53 -37.02 -28.42 -37.01
N GLY A 54 -36.41 -28.02 -35.89
CA GLY A 54 -35.23 -28.71 -35.37
C GLY A 54 -33.95 -27.88 -35.34
N GLN A 55 -33.77 -27.09 -34.30
CA GLN A 55 -32.43 -26.82 -33.78
C GLN A 55 -32.49 -26.51 -32.29
N ALA A 56 -31.69 -27.27 -31.55
CA ALA A 56 -31.61 -27.28 -30.11
C ALA A 56 -31.32 -25.88 -29.55
N LEU A 57 -32.04 -25.53 -28.48
CA LEU A 57 -31.72 -24.41 -27.59
C LEU A 57 -30.30 -24.61 -27.03
N PRO A 58 -29.37 -23.66 -27.22
CA PRO A 58 -28.31 -23.48 -26.24
C PRO A 58 -28.92 -22.69 -25.07
N ALA A 59 -29.40 -23.40 -24.06
CA ALA A 59 -29.11 -23.00 -22.68
C ALA A 59 -27.58 -23.11 -22.58
N THR A 60 -26.81 -22.04 -22.40
CA THR A 60 -26.79 -21.22 -21.19
C THR A 60 -26.35 -19.80 -21.58
N GLN A 61 -27.29 -18.86 -21.68
CA GLN A 61 -26.97 -17.48 -21.35
C GLN A 61 -26.78 -17.46 -19.85
N GLU A 62 -25.53 -17.57 -19.39
CA GLU A 62 -25.18 -17.10 -18.05
C GLU A 62 -25.60 -15.64 -18.03
N THR A 63 -26.74 -15.41 -17.39
CA THR A 63 -27.25 -14.10 -17.03
C THR A 63 -26.06 -13.30 -16.52
N GLN A 64 -25.62 -12.31 -17.30
CA GLN A 64 -24.87 -11.19 -16.76
C GLN A 64 -25.83 -10.54 -15.76
N LEU A 65 -25.89 -11.08 -14.54
CA LEU A 65 -26.44 -10.40 -13.39
C LEU A 65 -25.67 -9.08 -13.38
N GLU A 66 -26.40 -8.02 -13.69
CA GLU A 66 -25.90 -6.66 -13.81
C GLU A 66 -25.09 -6.36 -12.55
N GLU A 67 -23.77 -6.46 -12.70
CA GLU A 67 -22.85 -6.49 -11.57
C GLU A 67 -22.79 -5.07 -11.03
N MET A 68 -23.46 -4.86 -9.90
CA MET A 68 -23.62 -3.51 -9.35
C MET A 68 -22.25 -2.95 -8.92
N PRO A 69 -22.01 -1.65 -9.15
CA PRO A 69 -20.77 -1.01 -8.70
C PRO A 69 -20.68 -1.06 -7.17
N PRO A 70 -19.48 -1.29 -6.60
CA PRO A 70 -19.25 -1.41 -5.15
C PRO A 70 -19.81 -0.26 -4.31
N ALA A 71 -19.80 0.96 -4.86
CA ALA A 71 -20.38 2.15 -4.23
C ALA A 71 -21.87 1.98 -3.87
N LEU A 72 -22.66 1.29 -4.71
CA LEU A 72 -24.08 1.03 -4.44
C LEU A 72 -24.28 -0.01 -3.32
N HIS A 73 -23.25 -0.78 -2.97
CA HIS A 73 -23.24 -1.64 -1.79
C HIS A 73 -22.74 -0.94 -0.52
N GLY A 74 -22.45 0.37 -0.60
CA GLY A 74 -21.88 1.14 0.50
C GLY A 74 -20.40 0.83 0.75
N ILE A 75 -19.70 0.33 -0.27
CA ILE A 75 -18.30 -0.08 -0.17
C ILE A 75 -17.43 1.04 -0.76
N TYR A 76 -16.68 1.69 0.12
CA TYR A 76 -15.73 2.75 -0.18
C TYR A 76 -14.45 2.54 0.61
N LEU A 77 -13.33 3.12 0.16
CA LEU A 77 -12.11 3.15 0.96
C LEU A 77 -12.37 3.98 2.21
N ALA A 78 -12.21 3.35 3.38
CA ALA A 78 -12.53 3.95 4.67
C ALA A 78 -11.64 5.18 4.93
N GLN A 79 -12.29 6.31 5.19
CA GLN A 79 -11.62 7.55 5.54
C GLN A 79 -11.40 7.67 7.06
N ARG A 80 -10.59 8.65 7.46
CA ARG A 80 -10.30 8.89 8.89
C ARG A 80 -11.60 9.20 9.64
N GLY A 81 -11.91 8.40 10.65
CA GLY A 81 -13.11 8.56 11.49
C GLY A 81 -14.30 7.71 11.05
N GLU A 82 -14.24 7.09 9.86
CA GLU A 82 -15.21 6.08 9.45
C GLU A 82 -14.88 4.74 10.11
N LYS A 83 -15.92 3.93 10.37
CA LYS A 83 -15.76 2.58 10.90
C LYS A 83 -15.57 1.61 9.73
N PRO A 84 -14.38 1.00 9.56
CA PRO A 84 -14.18 -0.03 8.56
C PRO A 84 -15.01 -1.27 8.88
N GLY A 85 -15.44 -1.99 7.85
CA GLY A 85 -16.08 -3.30 7.99
C GLY A 85 -15.12 -4.45 7.63
N TRP A 86 -14.25 -4.23 6.65
CA TRP A 86 -13.37 -5.25 6.11
C TRP A 86 -12.12 -4.62 5.48
N GLY A 87 -11.20 -5.45 5.01
CA GLY A 87 -10.03 -4.99 4.28
C GLY A 87 -9.42 -6.03 3.34
N VAL A 88 -8.41 -5.58 2.62
CA VAL A 88 -7.58 -6.42 1.74
C VAL A 88 -6.11 -6.08 1.93
N THR A 89 -5.24 -7.10 1.96
CA THR A 89 -3.79 -6.89 1.97
C THR A 89 -3.33 -6.40 0.59
N HIS A 90 -2.55 -5.32 0.53
CA HIS A 90 -2.04 -4.81 -0.77
C HIS A 90 -0.67 -5.35 -1.14
N GLN A 91 0.02 -5.97 -0.17
CA GLN A 91 1.32 -6.60 -0.31
C GLN A 91 1.41 -7.85 0.57
N ARG A 92 2.56 -8.52 0.54
CA ARG A 92 2.82 -9.64 1.45
C ARG A 92 2.87 -9.15 2.89
N THR A 93 1.93 -9.61 3.70
CA THR A 93 1.69 -9.13 5.07
C THR A 93 2.00 -10.22 6.08
N VAL A 94 2.73 -9.87 7.13
CA VAL A 94 2.95 -10.76 8.28
C VAL A 94 1.76 -10.61 9.23
N TYR A 95 1.22 -11.73 9.70
CA TYR A 95 0.17 -11.72 10.73
C TYR A 95 0.69 -12.32 12.04
N TYR A 96 0.12 -11.83 13.13
CA TYR A 96 0.49 -12.15 14.50
C TYR A 96 -0.72 -12.66 15.27
N THR A 97 -0.48 -13.47 16.31
CA THR A 97 -1.51 -13.75 17.32
C THR A 97 -1.82 -12.50 18.14
N LEU A 98 -2.92 -12.51 18.90
CA LEU A 98 -3.26 -11.39 19.80
C LEU A 98 -2.18 -11.11 20.86
N ASP A 99 -1.40 -12.13 21.24
CA ASP A 99 -0.26 -12.01 22.16
C ASP A 99 0.98 -11.39 21.50
N GLY A 100 0.92 -11.10 20.20
CA GLY A 100 2.02 -10.48 19.43
C GLY A 100 3.04 -11.47 18.86
N THR A 101 2.83 -12.78 19.05
CA THR A 101 3.69 -13.82 18.47
C THR A 101 3.47 -13.89 16.96
N ARG A 102 4.57 -13.96 16.19
CA ARG A 102 4.48 -14.10 14.73
C ARG A 102 3.88 -15.46 14.39
N ALA A 103 2.72 -15.46 13.73
CA ALA A 103 2.03 -16.69 13.36
C ALA A 103 2.32 -17.11 11.91
N GLY A 104 2.44 -16.15 10.98
CA GLY A 104 2.70 -16.49 9.59
C GLY A 104 2.73 -15.29 8.66
N HIS A 105 2.43 -15.51 7.38
CA HIS A 105 2.27 -14.46 6.39
C HIS A 105 1.19 -14.82 5.37
N VAL A 106 0.59 -13.79 4.78
CA VAL A 106 -0.33 -13.87 3.65
C VAL A 106 0.20 -13.05 2.49
N GLU A 107 -0.14 -13.44 1.27
CA GLU A 107 0.17 -12.66 0.09
C GLU A 107 -0.79 -11.47 -0.06
N GLY A 108 -0.50 -10.58 -1.01
CA GLY A 108 -1.45 -9.53 -1.39
C GLY A 108 -2.76 -10.14 -1.90
N GLY A 109 -3.88 -9.47 -1.63
CA GLY A 109 -5.22 -9.92 -2.02
C GLY A 109 -5.94 -10.76 -0.95
N ALA A 110 -5.34 -10.98 0.22
CA ALA A 110 -6.02 -11.66 1.31
C ALA A 110 -7.11 -10.76 1.89
N LEU A 111 -8.33 -11.30 2.01
CA LEU A 111 -9.47 -10.58 2.58
C LEU A 111 -9.51 -10.76 4.09
N LEU A 112 -9.98 -9.74 4.79
CA LEU A 112 -10.11 -9.77 6.24
C LEU A 112 -11.34 -9.04 6.74
N ASP A 113 -11.93 -9.54 7.82
CA ASP A 113 -12.98 -8.87 8.57
C ASP A 113 -12.35 -7.96 9.63
N PHE A 114 -12.74 -6.69 9.67
CA PHE A 114 -12.19 -5.72 10.60
C PHE A 114 -12.91 -5.78 11.95
N HIS A 115 -12.15 -5.91 13.05
CA HIS A 115 -12.70 -5.92 14.41
C HIS A 115 -12.25 -4.70 15.23
N GLY A 116 -11.02 -4.21 15.03
CA GLY A 116 -10.53 -3.05 15.75
C GLY A 116 -9.09 -2.69 15.42
N THR A 117 -8.54 -1.74 16.17
CA THR A 117 -7.14 -1.31 16.04
C THR A 117 -6.45 -1.34 17.39
N ARG A 118 -5.18 -1.73 17.39
CA ARG A 118 -4.29 -1.72 18.56
C ARG A 118 -3.00 -0.98 18.23
N THR A 119 -2.40 -0.34 19.22
CA THR A 119 -1.04 0.22 19.09
C THR A 119 -0.02 -0.77 19.62
N SER A 120 1.08 -0.97 18.89
CA SER A 120 2.19 -1.79 19.31
C SER A 120 3.51 -1.05 19.13
N SER A 121 4.62 -1.62 19.61
CA SER A 121 5.98 -1.12 19.34
C SER A 121 6.33 -1.11 17.85
N LYS A 122 5.59 -1.84 17.02
CA LYS A 122 5.73 -1.87 15.55
C LYS A 122 4.79 -0.90 14.82
N GLY A 123 4.05 -0.07 15.56
CA GLY A 123 3.06 0.85 15.02
C GLY A 123 1.63 0.35 15.19
N GLY A 124 0.72 0.93 14.40
CA GLY A 124 -0.69 0.58 14.41
C GLY A 124 -0.94 -0.81 13.82
N MET A 125 -1.63 -1.64 14.58
CA MET A 125 -2.08 -2.98 14.20
C MET A 125 -3.60 -2.98 14.04
N ILE A 126 -4.11 -3.75 13.09
CA ILE A 126 -5.52 -4.06 12.91
C ILE A 126 -5.78 -5.42 13.54
N GLU A 127 -6.79 -5.50 14.38
CA GLU A 127 -7.38 -6.75 14.84
C GLU A 127 -8.43 -7.21 13.82
N CYS A 128 -8.22 -8.40 13.25
CA CYS A 128 -9.03 -8.92 12.17
C CYS A 128 -9.13 -10.44 12.16
N ILE A 129 -10.06 -10.96 11.37
CA ILE A 129 -10.14 -12.38 11.02
C ILE A 129 -9.79 -12.51 9.54
N LEU A 130 -8.75 -13.30 9.24
CA LEU A 130 -8.33 -13.56 7.86
C LEU A 130 -9.28 -14.56 7.19
N GLN A 131 -9.74 -14.25 5.99
CA GLN A 131 -10.67 -15.05 5.19
C GLN A 131 -9.93 -15.81 4.09
N GLU A 132 -9.01 -16.69 4.53
CA GLU A 132 -8.14 -17.51 3.68
C GLU A 132 -8.32 -19.00 4.01
N GLU A 133 -8.37 -19.85 2.98
CA GLU A 133 -8.72 -21.28 3.12
C GLU A 133 -7.80 -22.06 4.08
N ASN A 134 -6.53 -21.66 4.13
CA ASN A 134 -5.50 -22.35 4.91
C ASN A 134 -5.23 -21.70 6.27
N ILE A 135 -6.01 -20.69 6.66
CA ILE A 135 -5.81 -19.94 7.91
C ILE A 135 -7.07 -20.11 8.76
N PRO A 136 -6.95 -20.54 10.03
CA PRO A 136 -8.10 -20.66 10.90
C PRO A 136 -8.74 -19.27 11.10
N ALA A 137 -10.07 -19.24 11.12
CA ALA A 137 -10.86 -18.03 11.37
C ALA A 137 -10.79 -17.60 12.84
N THR A 138 -9.61 -17.21 13.30
CA THR A 138 -9.34 -16.72 14.66
C THR A 138 -8.91 -15.26 14.61
N PRO A 139 -9.11 -14.49 15.71
CA PRO A 139 -8.63 -13.13 15.79
C PRO A 139 -7.10 -13.06 15.68
N MET A 140 -6.62 -12.21 14.77
CA MET A 140 -5.22 -11.99 14.47
C MET A 140 -4.90 -10.51 14.35
N LEU A 141 -3.61 -10.17 14.36
CA LEU A 141 -3.10 -8.82 14.18
C LEU A 141 -2.33 -8.70 12.87
N VAL A 142 -2.67 -7.70 12.06
CA VAL A 142 -1.94 -7.32 10.84
C VAL A 142 -1.54 -5.85 10.91
N SER A 143 -0.46 -5.45 10.24
CA SER A 143 -0.05 -4.05 10.22
C SER A 143 -1.07 -3.19 9.48
N THR A 144 -1.38 -2.01 10.03
CA THR A 144 -2.26 -1.02 9.35
C THR A 144 -1.65 -0.54 8.04
N SER A 145 -0.31 -0.55 7.92
CA SER A 145 0.39 -0.13 6.70
C SER A 145 0.19 -1.06 5.51
N ASP A 146 -0.21 -2.31 5.76
CA ASP A 146 -0.19 -3.38 4.75
C ASP A 146 -1.58 -3.70 4.19
N VAL A 147 -2.60 -2.97 4.65
CA VAL A 147 -4.01 -3.26 4.40
C VAL A 147 -4.72 -2.01 3.92
N TYR A 148 -5.56 -2.15 2.89
CA TYR A 148 -6.60 -1.17 2.58
C TYR A 148 -7.90 -1.58 3.27
N LEU A 149 -8.49 -0.64 3.99
CA LEU A 149 -9.70 -0.82 4.76
C LEU A 149 -10.89 -0.21 4.03
N PHE A 150 -12.01 -0.93 4.02
CA PHE A 150 -13.22 -0.54 3.33
C PHE A 150 -14.42 -0.50 4.27
N THR A 151 -15.37 0.37 3.95
CA THR A 151 -16.71 0.37 4.58
C THR A 151 -17.57 -0.78 4.05
N GLY A 152 -18.68 -1.04 4.74
CA GLY A 152 -19.67 -2.02 4.31
C GLY A 152 -19.21 -3.47 4.51
N ASP A 153 -19.66 -4.36 3.63
CA ASP A 153 -19.39 -5.80 3.70
C ASP A 153 -19.00 -6.33 2.31
N TYR A 154 -17.82 -6.92 2.19
CA TYR A 154 -17.30 -7.50 0.94
C TYR A 154 -18.16 -8.66 0.40
N ARG A 155 -19.00 -9.27 1.25
CA ARG A 155 -19.92 -10.35 0.83
C ARG A 155 -21.01 -9.86 -0.12
N LYS A 156 -21.29 -8.55 -0.13
CA LYS A 156 -22.22 -7.91 -1.08
C LYS A 156 -21.65 -7.81 -2.50
N LEU A 157 -20.33 -7.89 -2.67
CA LEU A 157 -19.71 -7.99 -3.99
C LEU A 157 -20.10 -9.32 -4.64
N SER A 158 -20.09 -9.38 -5.97
CA SER A 158 -20.24 -10.66 -6.64
C SER A 158 -19.03 -11.57 -6.35
N PRO A 159 -19.16 -12.90 -6.46
CA PRO A 159 -18.02 -13.81 -6.39
C PRO A 159 -16.89 -13.46 -7.37
N ARG A 160 -17.26 -13.02 -8.58
CA ARG A 160 -16.31 -12.61 -9.63
C ARG A 160 -15.56 -11.34 -9.24
N GLN A 161 -16.27 -10.30 -8.80
CA GLN A 161 -15.67 -9.06 -8.27
C GLN A 161 -14.67 -9.34 -7.15
N ARG A 162 -15.03 -10.21 -6.19
CA ARG A 162 -14.11 -10.59 -5.11
C ARG A 162 -12.87 -11.29 -5.65
N GLN A 163 -13.04 -12.21 -6.60
CA GLN A 163 -11.91 -12.92 -7.21
C GLN A 163 -10.99 -11.97 -7.99
N ASP A 164 -11.56 -11.07 -8.80
CA ASP A 164 -10.82 -10.07 -9.54
C ASP A 164 -10.08 -9.10 -8.59
N LEU A 165 -10.69 -8.74 -7.44
CA LEU A 165 -10.05 -7.93 -6.40
C LEU A 165 -8.88 -8.65 -5.74
N LYS A 166 -9.08 -9.91 -5.33
CA LYS A 166 -7.99 -10.76 -4.79
C LYS A 166 -6.85 -10.85 -5.80
N ALA A 167 -7.15 -11.11 -7.07
CA ALA A 167 -6.16 -11.20 -8.14
C ALA A 167 -5.42 -9.87 -8.38
N TYR A 168 -6.13 -8.75 -8.36
CA TYR A 168 -5.55 -7.41 -8.51
C TYR A 168 -4.49 -7.14 -7.44
N TYR A 169 -4.84 -7.33 -6.17
CA TYR A 169 -3.92 -7.07 -5.06
C TYR A 169 -2.82 -8.12 -4.92
N ALA A 170 -3.07 -9.37 -5.32
CA ALA A 170 -2.02 -10.38 -5.46
C ALA A 170 -0.96 -9.97 -6.48
N LEU A 171 -1.38 -9.40 -7.62
CA LEU A 171 -0.46 -8.87 -8.62
C LEU A 171 0.30 -7.63 -8.12
N CYS A 172 -0.36 -6.72 -7.39
CA CYS A 172 0.32 -5.61 -6.72
C CYS A 172 1.44 -6.09 -5.81
N GLY A 173 1.15 -7.08 -4.94
CA GLY A 173 2.13 -7.69 -4.06
C GLY A 173 3.30 -8.34 -4.81
N LYS A 174 3.02 -9.12 -5.87
CA LYS A 174 4.06 -9.76 -6.71
C LYS A 174 4.95 -8.73 -7.41
N ILE A 175 4.36 -7.69 -7.98
CA ILE A 175 5.11 -6.60 -8.64
C ILE A 175 6.01 -5.89 -7.62
N ALA A 176 5.49 -5.53 -6.45
CA ALA A 176 6.26 -4.87 -5.41
C ALA A 176 7.41 -5.75 -4.90
N ALA A 177 7.15 -7.03 -4.65
CA ALA A 177 8.15 -8.00 -4.21
C ALA A 177 9.27 -8.17 -5.25
N ARG A 178 8.93 -8.32 -6.53
CA ARG A 178 9.90 -8.47 -7.61
C ARG A 178 10.72 -7.20 -7.84
N LYS A 179 10.08 -6.02 -7.79
CA LYS A 179 10.81 -4.75 -7.85
C LYS A 179 11.80 -4.62 -6.71
N LYS A 180 11.41 -5.01 -5.49
CA LYS A 180 12.30 -5.00 -4.32
C LYS A 180 13.46 -5.98 -4.49
N GLU A 181 13.22 -7.19 -4.99
CA GLU A 181 14.26 -8.17 -5.30
C GLU A 181 15.28 -7.62 -6.32
N LEU A 182 14.80 -7.05 -7.43
CA LEU A 182 15.67 -6.45 -8.46
C LEU A 182 16.49 -5.27 -7.92
N LEU A 183 15.89 -4.45 -7.05
CA LEU A 183 16.61 -3.37 -6.37
C LEU A 183 17.66 -3.91 -5.40
N GLN A 184 17.39 -5.02 -4.72
CA GLN A 184 18.36 -5.67 -3.85
C GLN A 184 19.53 -6.24 -4.65
N LEU A 185 19.25 -6.96 -5.73
CA LEU A 185 20.28 -7.48 -6.64
C LEU A 185 21.14 -6.35 -7.24
N ALA A 186 20.51 -5.23 -7.60
CA ALA A 186 21.22 -4.04 -8.05
C ALA A 186 22.10 -3.42 -6.95
N ALA A 187 21.61 -3.41 -5.71
CA ALA A 187 22.35 -2.91 -4.57
C ALA A 187 23.55 -3.81 -4.22
N ASP A 188 23.39 -5.13 -4.31
CA ASP A 188 24.44 -6.11 -4.04
C ASP A 188 25.59 -6.03 -5.05
N LYS A 189 25.34 -5.51 -6.27
CA LYS A 189 26.41 -5.20 -7.23
C LYS A 189 27.29 -4.02 -6.80
N ASN A 190 26.76 -3.09 -6.00
CA ASN A 190 27.51 -1.92 -5.56
C ASN A 190 28.41 -2.29 -4.37
N PRO A 191 29.75 -2.28 -4.52
CA PRO A 191 30.65 -2.70 -3.45
C PRO A 191 30.57 -1.81 -2.20
N PHE A 192 30.06 -0.58 -2.34
CA PHE A 192 29.90 0.37 -1.24
C PHE A 192 28.54 0.26 -0.55
N PHE A 193 27.63 -0.61 -0.99
CA PHE A 193 26.28 -0.67 -0.45
C PHE A 193 26.23 -1.09 1.02
N ALA A 194 27.03 -2.10 1.41
CA ALA A 194 27.10 -2.58 2.79
C ALA A 194 27.63 -1.49 3.73
N GLU A 195 28.73 -0.82 3.34
CA GLU A 195 29.31 0.30 4.10
C GLU A 195 28.34 1.48 4.19
N TYR A 196 27.66 1.81 3.09
CA TYR A 196 26.64 2.86 3.04
C TYR A 196 25.50 2.57 4.02
N GLN A 197 24.99 1.33 4.03
CA GLN A 197 23.90 0.94 4.92
C GLN A 197 24.34 0.97 6.39
N ALA A 198 25.57 0.52 6.69
CA ALA A 198 26.13 0.58 8.03
C ALA A 198 26.29 2.02 8.53
N ALA A 199 26.89 2.91 7.71
CA ALA A 199 27.07 4.31 8.05
C ALA A 199 25.74 5.03 8.28
N TYR A 200 24.73 4.77 7.44
CA TYR A 200 23.38 5.29 7.60
C TYR A 200 22.73 4.82 8.91
N LYS A 201 22.79 3.52 9.21
CA LYS A 201 22.24 2.95 10.46
C LYS A 201 22.88 3.60 11.70
N THR A 202 24.20 3.74 11.71
CA THR A 202 24.93 4.39 12.81
C THR A 202 24.51 5.84 12.99
N LEU A 203 24.42 6.62 11.91
CA LEU A 203 23.99 8.01 11.97
C LEU A 203 22.55 8.15 12.47
N MET A 204 21.62 7.34 11.96
CA MET A 204 20.21 7.39 12.37
C MET A 204 20.02 6.97 13.83
N ALA A 205 20.68 5.91 14.28
CA ALA A 205 20.64 5.48 15.67
C ALA A 205 21.18 6.57 16.62
N HIS A 206 22.24 7.28 16.22
CA HIS A 206 22.77 8.41 16.98
C HIS A 206 21.78 9.58 17.05
N ILE A 207 21.17 9.95 15.93
CA ILE A 207 20.15 11.01 15.87
C ILE A 207 18.96 10.67 16.76
N GLU A 208 18.49 9.42 16.73
CA GLU A 208 17.34 9.00 17.53
C GLU A 208 17.67 9.04 19.03
N LYS A 209 18.85 8.54 19.42
CA LYS A 209 19.33 8.66 20.81
C LYS A 209 19.43 10.12 21.26
N ALA A 210 19.87 11.02 20.38
CA ALA A 210 19.93 12.46 20.69
C ALA A 210 18.53 13.06 20.89
N LYS A 211 17.55 12.68 20.08
CA LYS A 211 16.15 13.09 20.27
C LYS A 211 15.58 12.56 21.57
N GLU A 212 15.78 11.29 21.89
CA GLU A 212 15.34 10.70 23.15
C GLU A 212 15.94 11.44 24.36
N LEU A 213 17.22 11.79 24.31
CA LEU A 213 17.87 12.59 25.35
C LEU A 213 17.32 14.02 25.41
N SER A 214 17.00 14.65 24.27
CA SER A 214 16.33 15.95 24.28
C SER A 214 14.96 15.87 24.94
N LEU A 215 14.16 14.84 24.66
CA LEU A 215 12.87 14.63 25.31
C LEU A 215 13.00 14.37 26.81
N LYS A 216 14.06 13.69 27.24
CA LYS A 216 14.39 13.49 28.66
C LYS A 216 14.79 14.80 29.33
N ARG A 217 15.62 15.63 28.68
CA ARG A 217 16.02 16.96 29.16
C ARG A 217 14.80 17.83 29.47
N ASP A 218 13.81 17.82 28.58
CA ASP A 218 12.62 18.68 28.70
C ASP A 218 11.73 18.30 29.91
N LYS A 219 11.94 17.12 30.50
CA LYS A 219 11.21 16.60 31.67
C LYS A 219 12.08 16.48 32.93
N ALA A 220 13.36 16.84 32.84
CA ALA A 220 14.34 16.61 33.90
C ALA A 220 14.38 17.75 34.92
N SER A 221 14.83 17.44 36.14
CA SER A 221 15.18 18.44 37.16
C SER A 221 16.47 19.22 36.78
N GLU A 222 16.75 20.37 37.40
CA GLU A 222 17.86 21.26 36.96
C GLU A 222 19.24 20.58 36.91
N LEU A 223 19.59 19.77 37.92
CA LEU A 223 20.87 19.05 37.97
C LEU A 223 20.98 17.97 36.87
N GLU A 224 19.89 17.26 36.61
CA GLU A 224 19.83 16.25 35.56
C GLU A 224 19.82 16.88 34.18
N LYS A 225 19.15 18.03 34.03
CA LYS A 225 19.13 18.83 32.80
C LYS A 225 20.54 19.25 32.39
N MET A 226 21.36 19.75 33.33
CA MET A 226 22.76 20.11 33.04
C MET A 226 23.57 18.91 32.54
N ARG A 227 23.45 17.74 33.18
CA ARG A 227 24.13 16.50 32.74
C ARG A 227 23.70 16.05 31.35
N ILE A 228 22.41 16.15 31.06
CA ILE A 228 21.87 15.79 29.74
C ILE A 228 22.33 16.80 28.68
N GLU A 229 22.38 18.10 28.99
CA GLU A 229 22.90 19.12 28.07
C GLU A 229 24.38 18.92 27.73
N ASP A 230 25.21 18.56 28.70
CA ASP A 230 26.61 18.21 28.45
C ASP A 230 26.76 16.96 27.58
N SER A 231 25.93 15.95 27.81
CA SER A 231 25.87 14.75 26.97
C SER A 231 25.44 15.09 25.53
N LEU A 232 24.45 15.97 25.35
CA LEU A 232 24.00 16.44 24.03
C LEU A 232 25.08 17.26 23.32
N ARG A 233 25.85 18.08 24.05
CA ARG A 233 27.01 18.81 23.49
C ARG A 233 28.07 17.85 22.95
N GLN A 234 28.42 16.80 23.71
CA GLN A 234 29.36 15.77 23.26
C GLN A 234 28.83 15.01 22.03
N MET A 235 27.55 14.62 22.06
CA MET A 235 26.90 13.93 20.94
C MET A 235 26.92 14.76 19.65
N LYS A 236 26.82 16.09 19.72
CA LYS A 236 26.87 16.95 18.53
C LYS A 236 28.20 16.82 17.75
N MET A 237 29.32 16.65 18.45
CA MET A 237 30.63 16.45 17.81
C MET A 237 30.70 15.08 17.12
N THR A 238 30.21 14.03 17.80
CA THR A 238 30.13 12.68 17.24
C THR A 238 29.18 12.61 16.03
N GLU A 239 28.06 13.35 16.07
CA GLU A 239 27.14 13.45 14.94
C GLU A 239 27.83 14.04 13.70
N ALA A 240 28.65 15.09 13.87
CA ALA A 240 29.40 15.67 12.77
C ALA A 240 30.37 14.66 12.14
N GLN A 241 31.01 13.81 12.95
CA GLN A 241 31.87 12.73 12.47
C GLN A 241 31.07 11.67 11.71
N PHE A 242 29.92 11.23 12.23
CA PHE A 242 29.05 10.27 11.56
C PHE A 242 28.48 10.82 10.25
N ARG A 243 28.10 12.11 10.21
CA ARG A 243 27.66 12.78 8.97
C ARG A 243 28.77 12.79 7.93
N LYS A 244 30.00 13.19 8.32
CA LYS A 244 31.16 13.18 7.41
C LYS A 244 31.47 11.78 6.86
N ALA A 245 31.44 10.77 7.72
CA ALA A 245 31.65 9.37 7.32
C ALA A 245 30.56 8.89 6.36
N TYR A 246 29.29 9.18 6.68
CA TYR A 246 28.15 8.88 5.82
C TYR A 246 28.28 9.57 4.45
N ASP A 247 28.57 10.87 4.42
CA ASP A 247 28.67 11.65 3.18
C ASP A 247 29.81 11.13 2.28
N ALA A 248 30.96 10.76 2.86
CA ALA A 248 32.08 10.20 2.12
C ALA A 248 31.72 8.86 1.44
N ILE A 249 31.06 7.95 2.16
CA ILE A 249 30.62 6.67 1.61
C ILE A 249 29.47 6.86 0.63
N HIS A 250 28.54 7.77 0.92
CA HIS A 250 27.41 8.09 0.06
C HIS A 250 27.87 8.68 -1.28
N LEU A 251 28.95 9.47 -1.30
CA LEU A 251 29.57 9.95 -2.53
C LEU A 251 30.09 8.76 -3.37
N LYS A 252 30.89 7.86 -2.77
CA LYS A 252 31.39 6.65 -3.46
C LYS A 252 30.25 5.79 -4.01
N PHE A 253 29.22 5.57 -3.20
CA PHE A 253 28.02 4.82 -3.59
C PHE A 253 27.33 5.45 -4.81
N ARG A 254 27.14 6.79 -4.81
CA ARG A 254 26.50 7.51 -5.92
C ARG A 254 27.35 7.53 -7.18
N THR A 255 28.64 7.84 -7.06
CA THR A 255 29.57 7.84 -8.20
C THR A 255 29.64 6.47 -8.86
N TRP A 256 29.71 5.39 -8.09
CA TRP A 256 29.66 4.03 -8.64
C TRP A 256 28.34 3.78 -9.38
N LYS A 257 27.21 4.17 -8.79
CA LYS A 257 25.88 4.00 -9.40
C LYS A 257 25.73 4.78 -10.71
N GLU A 258 26.30 5.98 -10.80
CA GLU A 258 26.31 6.81 -12.00
C GLU A 258 27.18 6.17 -13.10
N GLN A 259 28.36 5.67 -12.75
CA GLN A 259 29.28 5.00 -13.67
C GLN A 259 28.72 3.68 -14.22
N HIS A 260 27.97 2.94 -13.41
CA HIS A 260 27.42 1.63 -13.77
C HIS A 260 25.90 1.69 -14.06
N ALA A 261 25.37 2.88 -14.39
CA ALA A 261 23.94 3.10 -14.57
C ALA A 261 23.31 2.20 -15.66
N ASN A 262 24.08 1.85 -16.70
CA ASN A 262 23.64 0.99 -17.80
C ASN A 262 23.72 -0.51 -17.45
N GLU A 263 24.44 -0.89 -16.41
CA GLU A 263 24.61 -2.28 -15.96
C GLU A 263 23.57 -2.68 -14.90
N ILE A 264 22.89 -1.68 -14.34
CA ILE A 264 21.81 -1.84 -13.38
C ILE A 264 20.50 -1.92 -14.13
N ALA A 265 19.95 -3.13 -14.24
CA ALA A 265 18.62 -3.35 -14.80
C ALA A 265 17.58 -2.54 -14.00
N LYS A 266 16.81 -1.70 -14.71
CA LYS A 266 15.69 -0.98 -14.10
C LYS A 266 14.55 -1.96 -13.84
N PRO A 267 13.93 -1.97 -12.64
CA PRO A 267 12.83 -2.88 -12.34
C PRO A 267 11.64 -2.78 -13.32
N GLU A 268 11.42 -1.61 -13.92
CA GLU A 268 10.34 -1.40 -14.91
C GLU A 268 10.59 -2.10 -16.26
N ASN A 269 11.84 -2.49 -16.54
CA ASN A 269 12.22 -3.19 -17.76
C ASN A 269 12.19 -4.72 -17.59
N ASP A 270 11.94 -5.22 -16.38
CA ASP A 270 11.84 -6.65 -16.13
C ASP A 270 10.56 -7.22 -16.80
N ALA A 271 10.74 -8.30 -17.57
CA ALA A 271 9.67 -8.88 -18.37
C ALA A 271 8.49 -9.39 -17.51
N GLN A 272 8.77 -9.93 -16.32
CA GLN A 272 7.72 -10.39 -15.39
C GLN A 272 6.97 -9.20 -14.80
N VAL A 273 7.68 -8.15 -14.38
CA VAL A 273 7.06 -6.91 -13.90
C VAL A 273 6.14 -6.32 -14.96
N GLN A 274 6.57 -6.26 -16.23
CA GLN A 274 5.73 -5.77 -17.33
C GLN A 274 4.53 -6.68 -17.62
N GLN A 275 4.72 -7.99 -17.58
CA GLN A 275 3.63 -8.96 -17.75
C GLN A 275 2.57 -8.81 -16.66
N TRP A 276 2.97 -8.83 -15.39
CA TRP A 276 2.05 -8.68 -14.26
C TRP A 276 1.40 -7.30 -14.23
N THR A 277 2.13 -6.25 -14.62
CA THR A 277 1.56 -4.91 -14.73
C THR A 277 0.44 -4.87 -15.77
N ARG A 278 0.62 -5.49 -16.94
CA ARG A 278 -0.43 -5.61 -17.96
C ARG A 278 -1.65 -6.39 -17.45
N GLN A 279 -1.42 -7.52 -16.77
CA GLN A 279 -2.48 -8.31 -16.15
C GLN A 279 -3.26 -7.52 -15.10
N ARG A 280 -2.55 -6.78 -14.23
CA ARG A 280 -3.15 -5.93 -13.21
C ARG A 280 -4.00 -4.82 -13.83
N LEU A 281 -3.48 -4.14 -14.86
CA LEU A 281 -4.21 -3.07 -15.56
C LEU A 281 -5.50 -3.59 -16.22
N ALA A 282 -5.49 -4.83 -16.73
CA ALA A 282 -6.70 -5.45 -17.31
C ALA A 282 -7.79 -5.76 -16.26
N LEU A 283 -7.45 -5.85 -14.97
CA LEU A 283 -8.40 -6.07 -13.88
C LEU A 283 -9.05 -4.78 -13.39
N ILE A 284 -8.42 -3.61 -13.54
CA ILE A 284 -8.94 -2.31 -13.09
C ILE A 284 -10.41 -2.06 -13.49
N PRO A 285 -10.84 -2.24 -14.76
CA PRO A 285 -12.22 -1.99 -15.14
C PRO A 285 -13.23 -2.97 -14.50
N ARG A 286 -12.75 -4.10 -13.95
CA ARG A 286 -13.58 -5.15 -13.32
C ARG A 286 -13.73 -4.99 -11.81
N VAL A 287 -12.93 -4.11 -11.20
CA VAL A 287 -13.00 -3.76 -9.78
C VAL A 287 -13.17 -2.24 -9.59
N PRO A 288 -14.19 -1.63 -10.20
CA PRO A 288 -14.33 -0.18 -10.22
C PRO A 288 -14.50 0.36 -8.80
N GLY A 289 -13.68 1.36 -8.44
CA GLY A 289 -13.72 1.98 -7.12
C GLY A 289 -13.15 1.14 -5.99
N LEU A 290 -12.45 0.03 -6.30
CA LEU A 290 -11.73 -0.81 -5.33
C LEU A 290 -10.22 -0.93 -5.63
N ALA A 291 -9.76 -0.40 -6.77
CA ALA A 291 -8.35 -0.35 -7.14
C ALA A 291 -7.71 0.93 -6.57
N TYR A 292 -6.98 0.79 -5.46
CA TYR A 292 -6.18 1.84 -4.80
C TYR A 292 -4.77 1.38 -4.51
#